data_AF-A0AAE1Z4Z8-F1
#
_entry.id   AF-A0AAE1Z4Z8-F1
#
_cell.length_a   1.000
_cell.length_b   1.000
_cell.length_c   1.000
_cell.angle_alpha   90.00
_cell.angle_beta   90.00
_cell.angle_gamma   90.00
#
_symmetry.space_group_name_H-M   'P 1'
#
loop_
_entity.id
_entity.type
_entity.pdbx_description
1 polymer ?
#
loop_
_entity_poly.entity_id
_entity_poly.type
_entity_poly.pdbx_seq_one_letter_code
_entity_poly.pdbx_strand_id
1 'polypeptide(L)'
;MPAEYKATFYSTDINRKCRIFSSSMNYDNEEVHYWRDNFTHHCYPPEDQLQLWPEKPIRYREVVSAYSVEVRELMLRMLDLIGEGLGLKLGYFDGELSKNQLFNVLFQDFQVLRKGEWMTVEPMPNAFFLLAALQLKVISNGKFTSPIHRVITHQKEGRTTIGRFLIPAHDMLIEPANKDDHAADDAPLYRCFTYKEFYSTFTKNICDADFALEYFKNKTK
;
A
#
# COMPACT_ATOMS: atom_id res chain seq x y z
N MET A 1 -16.61 -11.27 16.21
CA MET A 1 -17.49 -11.91 15.21
C MET A 1 -17.43 -13.43 15.39
N PRO A 2 -18.55 -14.16 15.31
CA PRO A 2 -18.56 -15.63 15.33
C PRO A 2 -17.67 -16.21 14.22
N ALA A 3 -17.07 -17.37 14.46
CA ALA A 3 -16.17 -18.01 13.50
C ALA A 3 -16.86 -18.31 12.16
N GLU A 4 -18.09 -18.83 12.21
CA GLU A 4 -18.92 -19.14 11.04
C GLU A 4 -19.16 -17.91 10.17
N TYR A 5 -19.43 -16.76 10.79
CA TYR A 5 -19.62 -15.51 10.05
C TYR A 5 -18.32 -15.06 9.36
N LYS A 6 -17.18 -15.14 10.06
CA LYS A 6 -15.87 -14.81 9.46
C LYS A 6 -15.53 -15.76 8.30
N ALA A 7 -15.87 -17.03 8.40
CA ALA A 7 -15.61 -18.03 7.37
C ALA A 7 -16.24 -17.67 6.02
N THR A 8 -17.38 -16.97 6.02
CA THR A 8 -18.03 -16.50 4.77
C THR A 8 -17.16 -15.54 3.96
N PHE A 9 -16.21 -14.84 4.60
CA PHE A 9 -15.27 -13.94 3.94
C PHE A 9 -13.96 -14.64 3.55
N TYR A 10 -13.71 -15.87 3.98
CA TYR A 10 -12.44 -16.54 3.68
C TYR A 10 -12.30 -16.79 2.17
N SER A 11 -11.17 -16.40 1.59
CA SER A 11 -10.89 -16.60 0.17
C SER A 11 -9.43 -16.40 -0.21
N THR A 12 -8.92 -17.34 -1.01
CA THR A 12 -7.62 -17.24 -1.69
C THR A 12 -7.71 -16.45 -3.01
N ASP A 13 -8.91 -16.13 -3.52
CA ASP A 13 -9.07 -15.29 -4.71
C ASP A 13 -8.68 -13.84 -4.40
N ILE A 14 -7.56 -13.40 -4.98
CA ILE A 14 -7.04 -12.05 -4.82
C ILE A 14 -7.96 -10.97 -5.39
N ASN A 15 -8.86 -11.32 -6.31
CA ASN A 15 -9.81 -10.39 -6.92
C ASN A 15 -11.06 -10.18 -6.05
N ARG A 16 -11.23 -10.97 -4.97
CA ARG A 16 -12.36 -10.83 -4.06
C ARG A 16 -12.23 -9.52 -3.28
N LYS A 17 -13.12 -8.58 -3.56
CA LYS A 17 -13.13 -7.20 -3.02
C LYS A 17 -13.26 -7.08 -1.50
N CYS A 18 -13.74 -8.12 -0.82
CA CYS A 18 -13.85 -8.18 0.63
C CYS A 18 -13.56 -9.62 1.08
N ARG A 19 -12.42 -9.84 1.74
CA ARG A 19 -11.93 -11.19 2.03
C ARG A 19 -11.09 -11.27 3.30
N ILE A 20 -11.08 -12.46 3.89
CA ILE A 20 -10.14 -12.90 4.92
C ILE A 20 -9.18 -13.91 4.30
N PHE A 21 -7.90 -13.81 4.63
CA PHE A 21 -6.90 -14.82 4.29
C PHE A 21 -5.81 -14.88 5.36
N SER A 22 -5.29 -16.09 5.59
CA SER A 22 -4.24 -16.33 6.57
C SER A 22 -2.86 -16.20 5.91
N SER A 23 -1.86 -15.81 6.70
CA SER A 23 -0.48 -15.58 6.28
C SER A 23 -0.36 -14.55 5.15
N SER A 24 0.02 -14.96 3.92
CA SER A 24 0.20 -14.10 2.75
C SER A 24 -0.84 -14.37 1.65
N MET A 25 -0.78 -13.57 0.58
CA MET A 25 -1.63 -13.78 -0.61
C MET A 25 -1.26 -15.04 -1.40
N ASN A 26 -0.12 -15.67 -1.09
CA ASN A 26 0.42 -16.83 -1.79
C ASN A 26 0.60 -18.02 -0.84
N TYR A 27 -0.38 -18.25 0.04
CA TYR A 27 -0.34 -19.26 1.10
C TYR A 27 0.16 -20.63 0.60
N ASP A 28 -0.33 -21.11 -0.53
CA ASP A 28 -0.01 -22.47 -1.02
C ASP A 28 1.45 -22.63 -1.50
N ASN A 29 2.15 -21.53 -1.81
CA ASN A 29 3.51 -21.57 -2.37
C ASN A 29 4.55 -20.85 -1.51
N GLU A 30 4.18 -20.36 -0.32
CA GLU A 30 5.15 -19.70 0.57
C GLU A 30 5.99 -20.73 1.34
N GLU A 31 7.28 -20.47 1.49
CA GLU A 31 8.19 -21.34 2.24
C GLU A 31 7.90 -21.29 3.75
N VAL A 32 7.46 -20.12 4.24
CA VAL A 32 7.19 -19.86 5.65
C VAL A 32 5.81 -19.24 5.80
N HIS A 33 4.95 -19.91 6.57
CA HIS A 33 3.65 -19.37 6.94
C HIS A 33 3.77 -18.37 8.10
N TYR A 34 3.22 -17.17 7.90
CA TYR A 34 3.17 -16.13 8.91
C TYR A 34 2.01 -16.34 9.87
N TRP A 35 2.28 -16.08 11.16
CA TRP A 35 1.26 -16.06 12.20
C TRP A 35 0.44 -14.76 12.13
N ARG A 36 -0.45 -14.68 11.15
CA ARG A 36 -1.27 -13.49 10.85
C ARG A 36 -2.53 -13.90 10.09
N ASP A 37 -3.65 -13.26 10.44
CA ASP A 37 -4.83 -13.20 9.57
C ASP A 37 -4.99 -11.77 9.02
N ASN A 38 -5.42 -11.67 7.78
CA ASN A 38 -5.66 -10.40 7.10
C ASN A 38 -7.14 -10.29 6.78
N PHE A 39 -7.73 -9.13 7.06
CA PHE A 39 -9.03 -8.76 6.52
C PHE A 39 -8.86 -7.55 5.62
N THR A 40 -9.19 -7.69 4.34
CA THR A 40 -9.01 -6.65 3.34
C THR A 40 -10.31 -6.38 2.61
N HIS A 41 -10.65 -5.11 2.43
CA HIS A 41 -11.71 -4.73 1.53
C HIS A 41 -11.44 -3.41 0.80
N HIS A 42 -12.01 -3.28 -0.38
CA HIS A 42 -11.99 -2.01 -1.11
C HIS A 42 -12.85 -0.98 -0.37
N CYS A 43 -12.47 0.29 -0.48
CA CYS A 43 -13.15 1.36 0.26
C CYS A 43 -13.50 2.60 -0.58
N TYR A 44 -13.17 2.59 -1.86
CA TYR A 44 -13.47 3.70 -2.76
C TYR A 44 -13.90 3.14 -4.12
N PRO A 45 -14.91 3.75 -4.77
CA PRO A 45 -15.82 4.76 -4.21
C PRO A 45 -16.76 4.12 -3.14
N PRO A 46 -17.04 4.78 -1.99
CA PRO A 46 -17.73 4.15 -0.85
C PRO A 46 -19.08 3.51 -1.19
N GLU A 47 -19.87 4.17 -2.03
CA GLU A 47 -21.19 3.75 -2.48
C GLU A 47 -21.20 2.35 -3.10
N ASP A 48 -20.15 2.00 -3.82
CA ASP A 48 -20.01 0.71 -4.50
C ASP A 48 -19.49 -0.39 -3.55
N GLN A 49 -18.84 -0.01 -2.45
CA GLN A 49 -18.15 -0.97 -1.58
C GLN A 49 -18.93 -1.36 -0.34
N LEU A 50 -19.78 -0.46 0.20
CA LEU A 50 -20.46 -0.67 1.49
C LEU A 50 -21.28 -1.96 1.57
N GLN A 51 -21.92 -2.36 0.46
CA GLN A 51 -22.73 -3.58 0.38
C GLN A 51 -21.88 -4.86 0.56
N LEU A 52 -20.60 -4.81 0.20
CA LEU A 52 -19.68 -5.95 0.25
C LEU A 52 -19.05 -6.11 1.64
N TRP A 53 -19.13 -5.08 2.49
CA TRP A 53 -18.50 -5.07 3.80
C TRP A 53 -19.29 -5.90 4.82
N PRO A 54 -18.68 -6.31 5.95
CA PRO A 54 -19.38 -6.99 7.03
C PRO A 54 -20.49 -6.13 7.62
N GLU A 55 -21.64 -6.75 7.88
CA GLU A 55 -22.77 -6.15 8.63
C GLU A 55 -22.55 -6.24 10.14
N LYS A 56 -21.69 -7.17 10.57
CA LYS A 56 -21.33 -7.37 11.98
C LYS A 56 -19.85 -7.04 12.18
N PRO A 57 -19.48 -6.31 13.24
CA PRO A 57 -20.38 -5.65 14.20
C PRO A 57 -21.22 -4.54 13.56
N ILE A 58 -22.39 -4.21 14.12
CA ILE A 58 -23.38 -3.31 13.48
C ILE A 58 -22.84 -1.92 13.15
N ARG A 59 -21.88 -1.43 13.94
CA ARG A 59 -21.21 -0.15 13.73
C ARG A 59 -20.02 -0.22 12.77
N TYR A 60 -19.69 -1.39 12.22
CA TYR A 60 -18.52 -1.58 11.38
C TYR A 60 -18.55 -0.68 10.15
N ARG A 61 -19.65 -0.77 9.38
CA ARG A 61 -19.78 0.01 8.13
C ARG A 61 -19.76 1.51 8.40
N GLU A 62 -20.47 1.98 9.43
CA GLU A 62 -20.48 3.39 9.85
C GLU A 62 -19.07 3.89 10.19
N VAL A 63 -18.39 3.22 11.14
CA VAL A 63 -17.09 3.67 11.66
C VAL A 63 -16.00 3.56 10.60
N VAL A 64 -15.93 2.44 9.87
CA VAL A 64 -14.89 2.20 8.87
C VAL A 64 -15.12 3.07 7.62
N SER A 65 -16.37 3.41 7.30
CA SER A 65 -16.66 4.34 6.20
C SER A 65 -16.20 5.75 6.55
N ALA A 66 -16.55 6.24 7.75
CA ALA A 66 -16.09 7.56 8.21
C ALA A 66 -14.55 7.62 8.25
N TYR A 67 -13.91 6.62 8.87
CA TYR A 67 -12.44 6.50 8.89
C TYR A 67 -11.84 6.48 7.47
N SER A 68 -12.46 5.75 6.55
CA SER A 68 -11.99 5.62 5.17
C SER A 68 -11.99 6.93 4.39
N VAL A 69 -12.96 7.80 4.65
CA VAL A 69 -13.07 9.13 4.03
C VAL A 69 -11.98 10.05 4.61
N GLU A 70 -11.93 10.18 5.93
CA GLU A 70 -10.96 11.04 6.63
C GLU A 70 -9.50 10.69 6.29
N VAL A 71 -9.17 9.40 6.30
CA VAL A 71 -7.81 8.95 5.96
C VAL A 71 -7.51 9.15 4.48
N ARG A 72 -8.49 9.00 3.58
CA ARG A 72 -8.29 9.31 2.16
C ARG A 72 -7.95 10.79 1.98
N GLU A 73 -8.68 11.69 2.63
CA GLU A 73 -8.40 13.13 2.56
C GLU A 73 -7.04 13.50 3.15
N LEU A 74 -6.62 12.85 4.24
CA LEU A 74 -5.26 13.00 4.78
C LEU A 74 -4.20 12.54 3.77
N MET A 75 -4.38 11.37 3.17
CA MET A 75 -3.43 10.81 2.21
C MET A 75 -3.30 11.67 0.95
N LEU A 76 -4.41 12.22 0.45
CA LEU A 76 -4.39 13.13 -0.70
C LEU A 76 -3.66 14.45 -0.38
N ARG A 77 -3.89 15.04 0.80
CA ARG A 77 -3.14 16.23 1.23
C ARG A 77 -1.64 15.97 1.37
N MET A 78 -1.26 14.83 1.95
CA MET A 78 0.15 14.42 2.05
C MET A 78 0.77 14.23 0.66
N LEU A 79 -0.02 13.77 -0.29
CA LEU A 79 0.42 13.59 -1.66
C LEU A 79 0.71 14.90 -2.37
N ASP A 80 -0.16 15.88 -2.22
CA ASP A 80 0.05 17.22 -2.77
C ASP A 80 1.33 17.85 -2.21
N LEU A 81 1.54 17.76 -0.90
CA LEU A 81 2.77 18.25 -0.25
C LEU A 81 4.03 17.55 -0.76
N ILE A 82 3.94 16.25 -1.04
CA ILE A 82 5.06 15.48 -1.58
C ILE A 82 5.29 15.81 -3.05
N GLY A 83 4.23 16.03 -3.82
CA GLY A 83 4.31 16.54 -5.19
C GLY A 83 5.02 17.89 -5.23
N GLU A 84 4.61 18.82 -4.37
CA GLU A 84 5.23 20.14 -4.24
C GLU A 84 6.72 20.02 -3.85
N GLY A 85 7.04 19.19 -2.85
CA GLY A 85 8.43 18.93 -2.45
C GLY A 85 9.29 18.28 -3.54
N LEU A 86 8.67 17.62 -4.52
CA LEU A 86 9.32 17.07 -5.71
C LEU A 86 9.39 18.06 -6.87
N GLY A 87 8.78 19.24 -6.74
CA GLY A 87 8.67 20.25 -7.80
C GLY A 87 7.58 19.96 -8.84
N LEU A 88 6.68 19.02 -8.55
CA LEU A 88 5.58 18.66 -9.45
C LEU A 88 4.49 19.74 -9.44
N LYS A 89 3.75 19.85 -10.54
CA LYS A 89 2.60 20.75 -10.65
C LYS A 89 1.53 20.36 -9.62
N LEU A 90 0.84 21.36 -9.08
CA LEU A 90 -0.31 21.14 -8.20
C LEU A 90 -1.34 20.26 -8.92
N GLY A 91 -1.88 19.25 -8.22
CA GLY A 91 -2.80 18.28 -8.81
C GLY A 91 -2.13 17.25 -9.72
N TYR A 92 -0.80 17.12 -9.71
CA TYR A 92 -0.11 16.04 -10.42
C TYR A 92 -0.68 14.66 -10.05
N PHE A 93 -1.03 14.48 -8.77
CA PHE A 93 -1.64 13.26 -8.27
C PHE A 93 -3.17 13.28 -8.31
N ASP A 94 -3.82 14.22 -9.00
CA ASP A 94 -5.29 14.25 -9.11
C ASP A 94 -5.83 13.22 -10.12
N GLY A 95 -7.15 13.03 -10.14
CA GLY A 95 -7.81 12.16 -11.11
C GLY A 95 -7.52 10.67 -10.88
N GLU A 96 -7.19 9.93 -11.93
CA GLU A 96 -6.83 8.51 -11.81
C GLU A 96 -5.57 8.30 -10.97
N LEU A 97 -4.70 9.32 -10.87
CA LEU A 97 -3.54 9.29 -9.98
C LEU A 97 -3.92 9.50 -8.49
N SER A 98 -5.12 10.01 -8.19
CA SER A 98 -5.60 10.22 -6.81
C SER A 98 -6.25 8.96 -6.24
N LYS A 99 -6.41 7.95 -7.09
CA LYS A 99 -6.82 6.61 -6.67
C LYS A 99 -5.58 5.82 -6.16
N ASN A 100 -4.35 6.34 -6.34
CA ASN A 100 -3.06 5.62 -6.36
C ASN A 100 -2.33 5.15 -5.10
N GLN A 101 -1.66 4.00 -5.28
CA GLN A 101 -0.43 3.42 -4.67
C GLN A 101 0.63 4.37 -4.13
N LEU A 102 0.41 5.28 -3.18
CA LEU A 102 1.49 6.22 -2.83
C LEU A 102 1.90 6.16 -1.36
N PHE A 103 0.97 5.84 -0.46
CA PHE A 103 1.31 5.61 0.93
C PHE A 103 0.54 4.46 1.57
N ASN A 104 1.14 3.89 2.60
CA ASN A 104 0.46 3.03 3.57
C ASN A 104 0.40 3.75 4.90
N VAL A 105 -0.79 3.82 5.50
CA VAL A 105 -0.97 4.24 6.88
C VAL A 105 -1.01 3.01 7.76
N LEU A 106 -0.04 2.85 8.67
CA LEU A 106 -0.01 1.75 9.64
C LEU A 106 -0.28 2.26 11.05
N PHE A 107 -0.99 1.42 11.81
CA PHE A 107 -1.21 1.58 13.24
C PHE A 107 -0.49 0.46 14.01
N GLN A 108 0.46 0.85 14.86
CA GLN A 108 1.24 0.01 15.80
C GLN A 108 2.36 -0.90 15.23
N ASP A 109 3.36 -1.08 16.10
CA ASP A 109 4.53 -1.99 16.14
C ASP A 109 4.96 -2.65 14.83
N PHE A 110 5.81 -1.94 14.10
CA PHE A 110 6.63 -2.50 13.05
C PHE A 110 8.09 -2.08 13.23
N GLN A 111 8.99 -2.86 12.65
CA GLN A 111 10.38 -2.49 12.52
C GLN A 111 10.65 -2.01 11.10
N VAL A 112 11.50 -1.01 10.97
CA VAL A 112 12.03 -0.56 9.68
C VAL A 112 13.51 -0.89 9.60
N LEU A 113 13.95 -1.36 8.44
CA LEU A 113 15.37 -1.59 8.17
C LEU A 113 15.99 -0.25 7.75
N ARG A 114 16.94 0.24 8.55
CA ARG A 114 17.68 1.48 8.28
C ARG A 114 19.16 1.20 8.41
N LYS A 115 19.93 1.46 7.34
CA LYS A 115 21.39 1.25 7.31
C LYS A 115 21.83 -0.16 7.75
N GLY A 116 21.04 -1.18 7.39
CA GLY A 116 21.31 -2.58 7.75
C GLY A 116 20.84 -3.00 9.15
N GLU A 117 20.29 -2.08 9.94
CA GLU A 117 19.80 -2.34 11.29
C GLU A 117 18.28 -2.25 11.37
N TRP A 118 17.67 -3.19 12.09
CA TRP A 118 16.24 -3.15 12.37
C TRP A 118 15.95 -2.23 13.54
N MET A 119 15.19 -1.17 13.29
CA MET A 119 14.75 -0.22 14.32
C MET A 119 13.27 -0.42 14.61
N THR A 120 12.91 -0.59 15.88
CA THR A 120 11.51 -0.59 16.32
C THR A 120 10.93 0.80 16.22
N VAL A 121 9.75 0.91 15.63
CA VAL A 121 9.00 2.16 15.55
C VAL A 121 7.93 2.12 16.64
N GLU A 122 8.17 2.88 17.72
CA GLU A 122 7.26 2.97 18.86
C GLU A 122 5.94 3.63 18.43
N PRO A 123 4.76 3.04 18.77
CA PRO A 123 3.49 3.65 18.47
C PRO A 123 3.33 4.97 19.22
N MET A 124 3.16 6.05 18.48
CA MET A 124 2.74 7.32 19.08
C MET A 124 1.20 7.37 19.13
N PRO A 125 0.60 7.64 20.31
CA PRO A 125 -0.84 7.83 20.41
C PRO A 125 -1.32 8.90 19.42
N ASN A 126 -2.43 8.62 18.73
CA ASN A 126 -3.05 9.53 17.76
C ASN A 126 -2.17 9.91 16.56
N ALA A 127 -1.12 9.13 16.26
CA ALA A 127 -0.28 9.33 15.09
C ALA A 127 -0.53 8.25 14.02
N PHE A 128 -0.22 8.61 12.78
CA PHE A 128 -0.20 7.72 11.63
C PHE A 128 1.22 7.56 11.11
N PHE A 129 1.61 6.34 10.75
CA PHE A 129 2.86 6.10 10.04
C PHE A 129 2.61 6.09 8.55
N LEU A 130 3.23 7.02 7.84
CA LEU A 130 3.14 7.15 6.39
C LEU A 130 4.35 6.45 5.73
N LEU A 131 4.11 5.37 5.00
CA LEU A 131 5.16 4.66 4.26
C LEU A 131 5.04 4.90 2.76
N ALA A 132 6.06 5.50 2.15
CA ALA A 132 6.14 5.70 0.71
C ALA A 132 6.12 4.36 -0.05
N ALA A 133 5.15 4.18 -0.95
CA ALA A 133 5.07 2.99 -1.78
C ALA A 133 6.13 2.99 -2.90
N LEU A 134 6.33 1.82 -3.52
CA LEU A 134 7.34 1.64 -4.59
C LEU A 134 7.06 2.51 -5.81
N GLN A 135 5.79 2.85 -6.08
CA GLN A 135 5.41 3.74 -7.18
C GLN A 135 5.94 5.16 -6.97
N LEU A 136 5.95 5.66 -5.73
CA LEU A 136 6.52 6.97 -5.42
C LEU A 136 8.04 6.99 -5.64
N LYS A 137 8.73 5.87 -5.36
CA LYS A 137 10.15 5.71 -5.71
C LYS A 137 10.38 5.78 -7.22
N VAL A 138 9.47 5.23 -8.03
CA VAL A 138 9.55 5.32 -9.51
C VAL A 138 9.26 6.75 -9.99
N ILE A 139 8.14 7.34 -9.56
CA ILE A 139 7.70 8.68 -9.98
C ILE A 139 8.73 9.75 -9.61
N SER A 140 9.31 9.66 -8.41
CA SER A 140 10.37 10.56 -7.98
C SER A 140 11.76 10.25 -8.54
N ASN A 141 11.85 9.32 -9.49
CA ASN A 141 13.09 8.85 -10.11
C ASN A 141 14.17 8.42 -9.08
N GLY A 142 13.75 7.77 -7.99
CA GLY A 142 14.63 7.26 -6.94
C GLY A 142 14.90 8.20 -5.77
N LYS A 143 14.37 9.44 -5.77
CA LYS A 143 14.54 10.38 -4.65
C LYS A 143 13.85 9.90 -3.38
N PHE A 144 12.66 9.30 -3.49
CA PHE A 144 12.02 8.61 -2.38
C PHE A 144 12.51 7.18 -2.26
N THR A 145 12.68 6.74 -1.02
CA THR A 145 12.95 5.34 -0.70
C THR A 145 11.72 4.73 -0.02
N SER A 146 11.33 3.54 -0.47
CA SER A 146 10.35 2.72 0.22
C SER A 146 11.08 1.91 1.28
N PRO A 147 10.84 2.13 2.58
CA PRO A 147 11.56 1.40 3.63
C PRO A 147 11.09 -0.06 3.67
N ILE A 148 12.08 -0.97 3.77
CA ILE A 148 11.80 -2.37 4.13
C ILE A 148 11.30 -2.35 5.57
N HIS A 149 10.15 -2.98 5.80
CA HIS A 149 9.54 -3.04 7.12
C HIS A 149 9.07 -4.47 7.41
N ARG A 150 9.10 -4.84 8.68
CA ARG A 150 8.60 -6.13 9.17
C ARG A 150 7.82 -5.96 10.44
N VAL A 151 7.06 -6.99 10.76
CA VAL A 151 6.24 -7.04 11.95
C VAL A 151 6.70 -8.24 12.78
N ILE A 152 6.89 -8.03 14.09
CA ILE A 152 7.27 -9.08 15.03
C ILE A 152 6.02 -9.52 15.81
N THR A 153 5.91 -10.83 16.04
CA THR A 153 4.86 -11.42 16.86
C THR A 153 5.22 -11.33 18.34
N HIS A 154 4.20 -11.17 19.18
CA HIS A 154 4.37 -11.18 20.64
C HIS A 154 3.79 -12.46 21.23
N GLN A 155 4.47 -13.06 22.21
CA GLN A 155 4.06 -14.34 22.79
C GLN A 155 2.79 -14.26 23.64
N LYS A 156 2.52 -13.08 24.23
CA LYS A 156 1.45 -12.91 25.23
C LYS A 156 0.23 -12.16 24.71
N GLU A 157 0.40 -11.37 23.66
CA GLU A 157 -0.61 -10.40 23.25
C GLU A 157 -0.80 -10.45 21.74
N GLY A 158 -2.07 -10.53 21.32
CA GLY A 158 -2.43 -10.32 19.93
C GLY A 158 -2.42 -8.83 19.60
N ARG A 159 -1.95 -8.48 18.41
CA ARG A 159 -1.97 -7.10 17.89
C ARG A 159 -2.91 -7.01 16.70
N THR A 160 -3.61 -5.89 16.58
CA THR A 160 -4.40 -5.54 15.40
C THR A 160 -3.87 -4.25 14.80
N THR A 161 -3.59 -4.28 13.51
CA THR A 161 -3.14 -3.12 12.75
C THR A 161 -4.14 -2.85 11.64
N ILE A 162 -4.50 -1.58 11.45
CA ILE A 162 -5.29 -1.14 10.30
C ILE A 162 -4.33 -0.50 9.31
N GLY A 163 -4.33 -1.05 8.09
CA GLY A 163 -3.56 -0.55 6.95
C GLY A 163 -4.48 0.12 5.95
N ARG A 164 -4.26 1.40 5.63
CA ARG A 164 -4.91 2.03 4.47
C ARG A 164 -3.94 2.15 3.31
N PHE A 165 -4.37 1.63 2.17
CA PHE A 165 -3.66 1.65 0.92
C PHE A 165 -4.49 2.44 -0.09
N LEU A 166 -3.94 3.51 -0.63
CA LEU A 166 -4.46 4.19 -1.82
C LEU A 166 -3.80 3.48 -3.00
N ILE A 167 -4.45 2.83 -4.00
CA ILE A 167 -3.91 1.90 -5.05
C ILE A 167 -4.21 2.38 -6.49
N PRO A 168 -3.24 2.44 -7.45
CA PRO A 168 -3.51 2.98 -8.78
C PRO A 168 -4.52 2.13 -9.53
N ALA A 169 -5.24 2.77 -10.45
CA ALA A 169 -6.01 2.03 -11.43
C ALA A 169 -5.06 1.07 -12.19
N HIS A 170 -5.54 -0.12 -12.53
CA HIS A 170 -4.70 -1.17 -13.11
C HIS A 170 -4.08 -0.76 -14.45
N ASP A 171 -4.81 0.03 -15.23
CA ASP A 171 -4.40 0.60 -16.51
C ASP A 171 -3.56 1.88 -16.38
N MET A 172 -3.40 2.42 -15.17
CA MET A 172 -2.59 3.62 -14.93
C MET A 172 -1.13 3.38 -15.30
N LEU A 173 -0.56 4.32 -16.06
CA LEU A 173 0.86 4.35 -16.37
C LEU A 173 1.65 4.94 -15.20
N ILE A 174 2.76 4.28 -14.87
CA ILE A 174 3.72 4.68 -13.84
C ILE A 174 5.05 4.89 -14.54
N GLU A 175 5.60 6.09 -14.40
CA GLU A 175 6.88 6.50 -14.96
C GLU A 175 7.52 7.59 -14.10
N PRO A 176 8.85 7.80 -14.20
CA PRO A 176 9.49 8.98 -13.63
C PRO A 176 8.79 10.26 -14.13
N ALA A 177 8.46 11.18 -13.23
CA ALA A 177 7.85 12.44 -13.64
C ALA A 177 8.80 13.22 -14.57
N ASN A 178 8.22 13.91 -15.56
CA ASN A 178 8.97 14.46 -16.70
C ASN A 178 9.94 15.58 -16.29
N LYS A 179 10.94 15.83 -17.13
CA LYS A 179 11.88 16.96 -16.99
C LYS A 179 11.18 18.33 -17.01
N ASP A 180 10.01 18.45 -17.63
CA ASP A 180 9.22 19.69 -17.57
C ASP A 180 8.50 19.89 -16.22
N ASP A 181 8.42 18.83 -15.40
CA ASP A 181 7.87 18.82 -14.04
C ASP A 181 8.98 18.68 -12.97
N HIS A 182 10.25 18.65 -13.38
CA HIS A 182 11.42 18.55 -12.51
C HIS A 182 12.53 19.47 -12.99
N ALA A 183 13.03 20.35 -12.12
CA ALA A 183 14.25 21.13 -12.39
C ALA A 183 15.56 20.28 -12.46
N ALA A 184 15.47 18.94 -12.48
CA ALA A 184 16.60 18.03 -12.38
C ALA A 184 16.84 17.26 -13.68
N ASP A 185 18.09 17.27 -14.15
CA ASP A 185 18.53 16.76 -15.45
C ASP A 185 18.83 15.24 -15.47
N ASP A 186 18.41 14.52 -14.44
CA ASP A 186 18.75 13.10 -14.26
C ASP A 186 18.10 12.23 -15.35
N ALA A 187 18.85 11.28 -15.89
CA ALA A 187 18.30 10.26 -16.78
C ALA A 187 17.25 9.41 -16.03
N PRO A 188 16.16 8.99 -16.68
CA PRO A 188 15.15 8.15 -16.05
C PRO A 188 15.76 6.80 -15.67
N LEU A 189 15.70 6.45 -14.38
CA LEU A 189 16.17 5.17 -13.85
C LEU A 189 15.22 4.02 -14.17
N TYR A 190 13.94 4.33 -14.38
CA TYR A 190 12.87 3.36 -14.62
C TYR A 190 12.20 3.65 -15.97
N ARG A 191 11.72 2.59 -16.62
CA ARG A 191 10.84 2.72 -17.80
C ARG A 191 9.40 3.00 -17.39
N CYS A 192 8.58 3.42 -18.35
CA CYS A 192 7.13 3.46 -18.20
C CYS A 192 6.54 2.03 -18.20
N PHE A 193 5.54 1.80 -17.35
CA PHE A 193 4.80 0.54 -17.24
C PHE A 193 3.40 0.77 -16.68
N THR A 194 2.49 -0.20 -16.85
CA THR A 194 1.15 -0.14 -16.23
C THR A 194 1.20 -0.66 -14.79
N TYR A 195 0.34 -0.14 -13.90
CA TYR A 195 0.25 -0.68 -12.54
C TYR A 195 -0.14 -2.16 -12.52
N LYS A 196 -0.96 -2.64 -13.47
CA LYS A 196 -1.28 -4.06 -13.64
C LYS A 196 -0.05 -4.91 -13.89
N GLU A 197 0.86 -4.44 -14.74
CA GLU A 197 2.15 -5.10 -15.00
C GLU A 197 2.98 -5.16 -13.72
N PHE A 198 3.12 -4.03 -13.01
CA PHE A 198 3.80 -3.99 -11.72
C PHE A 198 3.19 -4.96 -10.71
N TYR A 199 1.87 -4.91 -10.51
CA TYR A 199 1.17 -5.72 -9.52
C TYR A 199 1.30 -7.21 -9.82
N SER A 200 1.20 -7.61 -11.09
CA SER A 200 1.43 -9.00 -11.49
C SER A 200 2.88 -9.44 -11.24
N THR A 201 3.87 -8.59 -11.54
CA THR A 201 5.28 -8.92 -11.30
C THR A 201 5.57 -9.01 -9.80
N PHE A 202 5.09 -8.04 -9.02
CA PHE A 202 5.28 -7.98 -7.58
C PHE A 202 4.67 -9.21 -6.87
N THR A 203 3.44 -9.57 -7.22
CA THR A 203 2.74 -10.71 -6.59
C THR A 203 3.34 -12.07 -7.00
N LYS A 204 3.77 -12.24 -8.25
CA LYS A 204 4.43 -13.48 -8.71
C LYS A 204 5.77 -13.73 -8.02
N ASN A 205 6.46 -12.68 -7.62
CA ASN A 205 7.76 -12.76 -6.96
C ASN A 205 7.64 -12.59 -5.44
N ILE A 206 6.58 -13.16 -4.85
CA ILE A 206 6.39 -13.25 -3.39
C ILE A 206 6.45 -11.86 -2.72
N CYS A 207 5.97 -10.82 -3.41
CA CYS A 207 5.99 -9.44 -2.92
C CYS A 207 7.40 -8.90 -2.61
N ASP A 208 8.43 -9.38 -3.32
CA ASP A 208 9.79 -8.84 -3.24
C ASP A 208 9.87 -7.50 -3.98
N ALA A 209 10.07 -6.45 -3.21
CA ALA A 209 10.15 -5.08 -3.68
C ALA A 209 11.38 -4.81 -4.57
N ASP A 210 12.52 -5.38 -4.22
CA ASP A 210 13.78 -5.15 -4.93
C ASP A 210 13.77 -5.89 -6.26
N PHE A 211 13.31 -7.14 -6.26
CA PHE A 211 13.12 -7.90 -7.49
C PHE A 211 12.12 -7.21 -8.43
N ALA A 212 10.97 -6.78 -7.90
CA ALA A 212 9.95 -6.14 -8.70
C ALA A 212 10.47 -4.84 -9.34
N LEU A 213 11.18 -4.00 -8.58
CA LEU A 213 11.73 -2.75 -9.12
C LEU A 213 12.85 -2.98 -10.14
N GLU A 214 13.70 -4.00 -9.95
CA GLU A 214 14.78 -4.32 -10.89
C GLU A 214 14.24 -4.63 -12.29
N TYR A 215 13.09 -5.31 -12.37
CA TYR A 215 12.41 -5.61 -13.63
C TYR A 215 12.01 -4.36 -14.43
N PHE A 216 11.79 -3.22 -13.75
CA PHE A 216 11.36 -1.96 -14.35
C PHE A 216 12.49 -0.93 -14.50
N LYS A 217 13.72 -1.25 -14.05
CA LYS A 217 14.87 -0.36 -14.28
C LYS A 217 15.25 -0.33 -15.75
N ASN A 218 15.67 0.85 -16.22
CA ASN A 218 16.34 0.97 -17.50
C ASN A 218 17.70 0.28 -17.41
N LYS A 219 17.99 -0.62 -18.36
CA LYS A 219 19.31 -1.23 -18.46
C LYS A 219 20.29 -0.15 -18.90
N THR A 220 21.27 0.18 -18.06
CA THR A 220 22.44 0.94 -18.48
C THR A 220 23.19 0.12 -19.52
N LYS A 221 23.51 0.73 -20.67
CA LYS A 221 24.42 0.17 -21.67
C LYS A 221 25.81 -0.02 -21.09
#